data_AF-A0A3D9HA07-F1
#
_entry.id   AF-A0A3D9HA07-F1
#
_cell.length_a   1.000
_cell.length_b   1.000
_cell.length_c   1.000
_cell.angle_alpha   90.00
_cell.angle_beta   90.00
_cell.angle_gamma   90.00
#
_symmetry.space_group_name_H-M   'P 1'
#
loop_
_entity.id
_entity.type
_entity.pdbx_description
1 polymer ?
#
loop_
_entity_poly.entity_id
_entity_poly.type
_entity_poly.pdbx_seq_one_letter_code
_entity_poly.pdbx_strand_id
1 'polypeptide(L)'
;MSLLNINGTLISSLDVSFNINLTHLTSVNTTDLTCITVLDGAAANAGTGIYVDWEKDANCSYSANCSAPLSDTEFNASEVYVGPNPIKDELLIKLNNSDTLREVNLFDISGKLVLRSNATTINTSHLETGMYLVQITTEKGSFTRKLVK
;
A
#
# COMPACT_ATOMS: atom_id res chain seq x y z
N MET A 1 -1.44 -22.65 -30.15
CA MET A 1 -2.24 -22.86 -28.92
C MET A 1 -1.25 -23.26 -27.84
N SER A 2 -1.01 -22.38 -26.87
CA SER A 2 -0.13 -22.70 -25.75
C SER A 2 -1.00 -22.87 -24.50
N LEU A 3 -0.71 -23.92 -23.74
CA LEU A 3 -1.49 -24.36 -22.59
C LEU A 3 -0.55 -24.56 -21.41
N LEU A 4 -0.95 -24.05 -20.25
CA LEU A 4 -0.24 -24.21 -18.99
C LEU A 4 -1.15 -24.91 -18.00
N ASN A 5 -0.73 -26.07 -17.50
CA ASN A 5 -1.45 -26.80 -16.46
C ASN A 5 -0.51 -26.97 -15.27
N ILE A 6 -0.90 -26.41 -14.13
CA ILE A 6 -0.16 -26.44 -12.86
C ILE A 6 -1.03 -26.98 -11.72
N ASN A 7 -2.04 -27.79 -12.06
CA ASN A 7 -2.95 -28.36 -11.08
C ASN A 7 -2.21 -29.20 -10.04
N GLY A 8 -2.53 -29.03 -8.75
CA GLY A 8 -1.92 -29.80 -7.65
C GLY A 8 -0.45 -29.46 -7.35
N THR A 9 0.03 -28.29 -7.77
CA THR A 9 1.40 -27.85 -7.47
C THR A 9 1.45 -27.04 -6.16
N LEU A 10 2.65 -26.93 -5.57
CA LEU A 10 2.91 -26.16 -4.33
C LEU A 10 3.58 -24.81 -4.64
N ILE A 11 3.27 -24.21 -5.80
CA ILE A 11 3.84 -22.91 -6.15
C ILE A 11 3.09 -21.81 -5.40
N SER A 12 3.84 -20.83 -4.88
CA SER A 12 3.29 -19.68 -4.16
C SER A 12 3.17 -18.41 -5.00
N SER A 13 3.75 -18.40 -6.21
CA SER A 13 3.67 -17.30 -7.15
C SER A 13 3.73 -17.80 -8.59
N LEU A 14 3.00 -17.11 -9.47
CA LEU A 14 3.02 -17.37 -10.91
C LEU A 14 2.97 -16.03 -11.64
N ASP A 15 3.89 -15.82 -12.57
CA ASP A 15 3.89 -14.68 -13.48
C ASP A 15 3.77 -15.17 -14.92
N VAL A 16 2.66 -14.77 -15.56
CA VAL A 16 2.36 -15.06 -16.96
C VAL A 16 2.11 -13.78 -17.77
N SER A 17 2.49 -12.61 -17.24
CA SER A 17 2.25 -11.30 -17.85
C SER A 17 2.85 -11.14 -19.26
N PHE A 18 3.97 -11.80 -19.54
CA PHE A 18 4.60 -11.79 -20.88
C PHE A 18 4.13 -12.91 -21.81
N ASN A 19 3.27 -13.82 -21.34
CA ASN A 19 2.79 -14.97 -22.11
C ASN A 19 1.52 -14.62 -22.90
N ILE A 20 1.62 -13.64 -23.80
CA ILE A 20 0.49 -13.13 -24.61
C ILE A 20 -0.13 -14.15 -25.57
N ASN A 21 0.52 -15.32 -25.77
CA ASN A 21 0.01 -16.42 -26.58
C ASN A 21 -0.60 -17.56 -25.75
N LEU A 22 -0.69 -17.40 -24.42
CA LEU A 22 -1.26 -18.39 -23.51
C LEU A 22 -2.78 -18.35 -23.57
N THR A 23 -3.33 -19.31 -24.30
CA THR A 23 -4.77 -19.40 -24.55
C THR A 23 -5.51 -20.21 -23.50
N HIS A 24 -4.79 -20.97 -22.66
CA HIS A 24 -5.39 -21.82 -21.63
C HIS A 24 -4.47 -21.94 -20.42
N LEU A 25 -5.02 -21.75 -19.22
CA LEU A 25 -4.32 -21.89 -17.95
C LEU A 25 -5.23 -22.63 -16.99
N THR A 26 -4.71 -23.66 -16.30
CA THR A 26 -5.43 -24.31 -15.19
C THR A 26 -4.54 -24.38 -13.95
N SER A 27 -5.04 -23.83 -12.85
CA SER A 27 -4.38 -23.85 -11.53
C SER A 27 -5.35 -24.26 -10.43
N VAL A 28 -5.92 -25.46 -10.57
CA VAL A 28 -6.84 -26.07 -9.61
C VAL A 28 -6.06 -26.86 -8.56
N ASN A 29 -6.49 -26.85 -7.30
CA ASN A 29 -5.81 -27.50 -6.16
C ASN A 29 -4.37 -26.98 -5.92
N THR A 30 -4.11 -25.71 -6.23
CA THR A 30 -2.85 -25.00 -6.00
C THR A 30 -3.04 -24.03 -4.83
N THR A 31 -3.25 -24.55 -3.63
CA THR A 31 -3.72 -23.77 -2.46
C THR A 31 -2.75 -22.66 -2.02
N ASP A 32 -1.45 -22.81 -2.32
CA ASP A 32 -0.42 -21.83 -1.98
C ASP A 32 -0.38 -20.64 -2.96
N LEU A 33 -1.01 -20.78 -4.13
CA LEU A 33 -1.06 -19.74 -5.16
C LEU A 33 -2.25 -18.81 -4.94
N THR A 34 -2.00 -17.70 -4.25
CA THR A 34 -3.04 -16.70 -3.94
C THR A 34 -3.21 -15.64 -5.01
N CYS A 35 -2.23 -15.47 -5.90
CA CYS A 35 -2.30 -14.48 -6.97
C CYS A 35 -1.48 -14.90 -8.20
N ILE A 36 -2.06 -14.69 -9.38
CA ILE A 36 -1.42 -14.91 -10.69
C ILE A 36 -1.21 -13.56 -11.37
N THR A 37 0.05 -13.26 -11.68
CA THR A 37 0.41 -12.01 -12.34
C THR A 37 0.11 -12.13 -13.84
N VAL A 38 -0.77 -11.25 -14.33
CA VAL A 38 -1.22 -11.20 -15.72
C VAL A 38 -0.96 -9.83 -16.32
N LEU A 39 -0.95 -9.71 -17.65
CA LEU A 39 -0.77 -8.42 -18.30
C LEU A 39 -1.93 -7.46 -18.02
N ASP A 40 -3.14 -8.01 -17.98
CA ASP A 40 -4.39 -7.26 -17.78
C ASP A 40 -5.27 -8.01 -16.78
N GLY A 41 -5.20 -7.59 -15.51
CA GLY A 41 -6.01 -8.15 -14.43
C GLY A 41 -7.51 -7.97 -14.67
N ALA A 42 -7.93 -6.87 -15.30
CA ALA A 42 -9.34 -6.62 -15.55
C ALA A 42 -9.89 -7.59 -16.60
N ALA A 43 -9.17 -7.75 -17.72
CA ALA A 43 -9.54 -8.70 -18.76
C ALA A 43 -9.54 -10.15 -18.26
N ALA A 44 -8.57 -10.51 -17.41
CA ALA A 44 -8.47 -11.85 -16.83
C ALA A 44 -9.60 -12.15 -15.83
N ASN A 45 -9.94 -11.22 -14.95
CA ASN A 45 -11.07 -11.39 -14.03
C ASN A 45 -12.43 -11.35 -14.75
N ALA A 46 -12.52 -10.64 -15.89
CA ALA A 46 -13.71 -10.63 -16.74
C ALA A 46 -13.80 -11.85 -17.69
N GLY A 47 -12.78 -12.71 -17.75
CA GLY A 47 -12.76 -13.88 -18.64
C GLY A 47 -12.81 -13.49 -20.12
N THR A 48 -12.09 -12.44 -20.52
CA THR A 48 -12.11 -11.91 -21.89
C THR A 48 -10.75 -12.11 -22.60
N GLY A 49 -10.73 -12.00 -23.92
CA GLY A 49 -9.49 -12.09 -24.70
C GLY A 49 -8.83 -13.46 -24.59
N ILE A 50 -7.55 -13.50 -24.16
CA ILE A 50 -6.78 -14.75 -24.01
C ILE A 50 -7.14 -15.55 -22.76
N TYR A 51 -7.94 -14.97 -21.86
CA TYR A 51 -8.26 -15.51 -20.53
C TYR A 51 -9.61 -16.25 -20.47
N VAL A 52 -10.28 -16.44 -21.61
CA VAL A 52 -11.63 -17.05 -21.68
C VAL A 52 -11.64 -18.47 -21.12
N ASP A 53 -10.59 -19.24 -21.43
CA ASP A 53 -10.46 -20.65 -21.02
C ASP A 53 -9.46 -20.81 -19.86
N TRP A 54 -9.40 -19.84 -18.94
CA TRP A 54 -8.52 -19.89 -17.78
C TRP A 54 -9.29 -20.28 -16.51
N GLU A 55 -8.80 -21.31 -15.82
CA GLU A 55 -9.36 -21.80 -14.57
C GLU A 55 -8.34 -21.65 -13.43
N LYS A 56 -8.82 -21.17 -12.28
CA LYS A 56 -8.04 -21.02 -11.06
C LYS A 56 -8.87 -21.42 -9.84
N ASP A 57 -8.20 -21.68 -8.73
CA ASP A 57 -8.88 -21.85 -7.46
C ASP A 57 -9.63 -20.58 -7.01
N ALA A 58 -10.66 -20.79 -6.18
CA ALA A 58 -11.45 -19.71 -5.61
C ALA A 58 -10.63 -18.73 -4.75
N ASN A 59 -9.56 -19.23 -4.12
CA ASN A 59 -8.67 -18.46 -3.25
C ASN A 59 -7.60 -17.67 -4.02
N CYS A 60 -7.54 -17.82 -5.34
CA CYS A 60 -6.56 -17.16 -6.21
C CYS A 60 -7.22 -15.97 -6.93
N SER A 61 -6.48 -14.89 -7.21
CA SER A 61 -6.96 -13.78 -8.05
C SER A 61 -5.98 -13.44 -9.18
N TYR A 62 -6.50 -12.87 -10.27
CA TYR A 62 -5.65 -12.32 -11.34
C TYR A 62 -5.36 -10.85 -11.05
N SER A 63 -4.09 -10.44 -11.12
CA SER A 63 -3.70 -9.05 -10.95
C SER A 63 -2.51 -8.72 -11.84
N ALA A 64 -2.38 -7.46 -12.27
CA ALA A 64 -1.14 -7.00 -12.89
C ALA A 64 -0.01 -6.79 -11.87
N ASN A 65 -0.36 -6.74 -10.57
CA ASN A 65 0.56 -6.49 -9.47
C ASN A 65 0.20 -7.39 -8.28
N CYS A 66 0.57 -8.67 -8.35
CA CYS A 66 0.45 -9.57 -7.19
C CYS A 66 1.36 -9.19 -6.00
N SER A 67 2.24 -8.21 -6.20
CA SER A 67 3.12 -7.64 -5.17
C SER A 67 2.74 -6.21 -4.79
N ALA A 68 1.54 -5.73 -5.12
CA ALA A 68 1.11 -4.40 -4.68
C ALA A 68 1.10 -4.34 -3.14
N PRO A 69 1.79 -3.37 -2.50
CA PRO A 69 1.64 -3.15 -1.07
C PRO A 69 0.17 -2.83 -0.77
N LEU A 70 -0.36 -3.40 0.32
CA LEU A 70 -1.75 -3.33 0.82
C LEU A 70 -2.26 -1.90 1.17
N SER A 71 -1.71 -0.85 0.58
CA SER A 71 -2.07 0.54 0.84
C SER A 71 -2.75 1.16 -0.37
N ASP A 72 -3.95 0.67 -0.69
CA ASP A 72 -4.85 1.26 -1.70
C ASP A 72 -5.82 2.27 -1.07
N THR A 73 -5.28 3.18 -0.27
CA THR A 73 -5.87 4.52 -0.14
C THR A 73 -4.75 5.51 -0.43
N GLU A 74 -4.78 6.10 -1.62
CA GLU A 74 -4.09 7.36 -1.89
C GLU A 74 -4.70 8.44 -0.99
N PHE A 75 -4.34 8.43 0.30
CA PHE A 75 -4.43 9.62 1.12
C PHE A 75 -3.45 10.60 0.50
N ASN A 76 -3.99 11.54 -0.28
CA ASN A 76 -3.20 12.50 -1.04
C ASN A 76 -2.54 13.46 -0.05
N ALA A 77 -1.42 13.04 0.53
CA ALA A 77 -0.71 13.78 1.57
C ALA A 77 -0.15 15.14 1.06
N SER A 78 -0.32 15.41 -0.24
CA SER A 78 -0.17 16.72 -0.91
C SER A 78 -1.12 17.78 -0.35
N GLU A 79 -2.22 17.36 0.28
CA GLU A 79 -3.28 18.24 0.81
C GLU A 79 -3.11 18.58 2.30
N VAL A 80 -2.16 17.96 3.00
CA VAL A 80 -1.90 18.25 4.42
C VAL A 80 -0.60 19.03 4.55
N TYR A 81 -0.69 20.23 5.10
CA TYR A 81 0.48 21.00 5.47
C TYR A 81 1.01 20.52 6.81
N VAL A 82 2.30 20.16 6.85
CA VAL A 82 3.02 19.78 8.07
C VAL A 82 4.32 20.58 8.08
N GLY A 83 4.45 21.51 9.01
CA GLY A 83 5.65 22.36 9.08
C GLY A 83 5.62 23.38 10.21
N PRO A 84 6.64 24.25 10.30
CA PRO A 84 7.76 24.38 9.36
C PRO A 84 8.73 23.19 9.42
N ASN A 85 9.45 22.92 8.33
CA ASN A 85 10.58 21.99 8.31
C ASN A 85 11.79 22.74 7.75
N PRO A 86 12.85 23.03 8.54
CA PRO A 86 13.09 22.56 9.92
C PRO A 86 12.16 23.15 10.99
N ILE A 87 11.84 22.36 12.01
CA ILE A 87 10.96 22.73 13.13
C ILE A 87 11.76 23.43 14.21
N LYS A 88 11.24 24.55 14.75
CA LYS A 88 11.86 25.25 15.89
C LYS A 88 11.25 24.87 17.22
N ASP A 89 10.15 25.50 17.63
CA ASP A 89 9.54 25.24 18.94
C ASP A 89 8.16 24.59 18.79
N GLU A 90 7.53 24.72 17.62
CA GLU A 90 6.18 24.24 17.37
C GLU A 90 6.06 23.62 15.99
N LEU A 91 5.37 22.49 15.92
CA LEU A 91 4.96 21.84 14.70
C LEU A 91 3.48 22.17 14.45
N LEU A 92 3.18 22.66 13.26
CA LEU A 92 1.84 22.98 12.80
C LEU A 92 1.38 21.98 11.73
N ILE A 93 0.18 21.45 11.93
CA ILE A 93 -0.51 20.54 11.02
C ILE A 93 -1.80 21.22 10.58
N LYS A 94 -1.94 21.50 9.28
CA LYS A 94 -3.20 21.98 8.71
C LYS A 94 -3.77 20.89 7.82
N LEU A 95 -4.90 20.35 8.26
CA LEU A 95 -5.73 19.44 7.50
C LEU A 95 -6.69 20.24 6.62
N ASN A 96 -7.13 19.66 5.50
CA ASN A 96 -8.24 20.20 4.73
C ASN A 96 -9.55 20.12 5.53
N ASN A 97 -10.49 21.04 5.26
CA ASN A 97 -11.71 21.25 6.05
C ASN A 97 -12.62 20.01 6.22
N SER A 98 -12.38 18.93 5.47
CA SER A 98 -13.15 17.69 5.52
C SER A 98 -12.45 16.53 6.24
N ASP A 99 -11.26 16.77 6.81
CA ASP A 99 -10.47 15.74 7.49
C ASP A 99 -10.37 16.02 8.98
N THR A 100 -10.81 15.06 9.78
CA THR A 100 -10.71 15.13 11.24
C THR A 100 -9.39 14.50 11.70
N LEU A 101 -8.60 15.25 12.47
CA LEU A 101 -7.40 14.73 13.12
C LEU A 101 -7.79 13.70 14.19
N ARG A 102 -7.19 12.52 14.17
CA ARG A 102 -7.34 11.52 15.23
C ARG A 102 -6.14 11.51 16.15
N GLU A 103 -4.95 11.46 15.56
CA GLU A 103 -3.73 11.27 16.32
C GLU A 103 -2.50 11.75 15.55
N VAL A 104 -1.50 12.21 16.29
CA VAL A 104 -0.17 12.56 15.81
C VAL A 104 0.86 11.87 16.69
N ASN A 105 1.73 11.09 16.06
CA ASN A 105 2.84 10.41 16.72
C ASN A 105 4.16 10.88 16.12
N LEU A 106 5.10 11.31 16.95
CA LEU A 106 6.47 11.59 16.54
C LEU A 106 7.37 10.46 17.01
N PHE A 107 8.18 9.96 16.07
CA PHE A 107 9.19 8.94 16.30
C PHE A 107 10.57 9.51 16.02
N ASP A 108 11.57 9.11 16.79
CA ASP A 108 12.97 9.34 16.43
C ASP A 108 13.42 8.39 15.29
N ILE A 109 14.67 8.55 14.82
CA ILE A 109 15.24 7.71 13.75
C ILE A 109 15.32 6.22 14.10
N SER A 110 15.27 5.87 15.39
CA SER A 110 15.29 4.47 15.84
C SER A 110 13.89 3.85 15.86
N GLY A 111 12.85 4.66 15.56
CA GLY A 111 11.45 4.26 15.61
C GLY A 111 10.83 4.35 17.00
N LYS A 112 11.52 4.96 17.97
CA LYS A 112 10.98 5.14 19.32
C LYS A 112 9.98 6.30 19.32
N LEU A 113 8.78 6.05 19.87
CA LEU A 113 7.76 7.08 20.08
C LEU A 113 8.26 8.10 21.11
N VAL A 114 8.46 9.34 20.70
CA VAL A 114 8.95 10.44 21.56
C VAL A 114 7.84 11.40 21.97
N LEU A 115 6.77 11.51 21.18
CA LEU A 115 5.64 12.38 21.49
C LEU A 115 4.36 11.84 20.84
N ARG A 116 3.25 11.91 21.57
CA ARG A 116 1.89 11.61 21.10
C ARG A 116 0.99 12.80 21.40
N SER A 117 0.19 13.20 20.42
CA SER A 117 -0.75 14.32 20.53
C SER A 117 -1.98 14.06 19.67
N ASN A 118 -3.07 14.77 19.97
CA ASN A 118 -4.26 14.86 19.13
C ASN A 118 -4.53 16.31 18.67
N ALA A 119 -3.58 17.22 18.89
CA ALA A 119 -3.67 18.62 18.51
C ALA A 119 -2.99 18.89 17.15
N THR A 120 -3.49 19.91 16.45
CA THR A 120 -2.91 20.42 15.20
C THR A 120 -1.69 21.30 15.41
N THR A 121 -1.53 21.87 16.61
CA THR A 121 -0.34 22.60 17.03
C THR A 121 0.32 21.82 18.17
N ILE A 122 1.59 21.46 17.98
CA ILE A 122 2.32 20.60 18.90
C ILE A 122 3.57 21.31 19.35
N ASN A 123 3.74 21.46 20.66
CA ASN A 123 4.98 21.97 21.24
C ASN A 123 6.07 20.90 21.07
N THR A 124 7.19 21.31 20.48
CA THR A 124 8.37 20.48 20.22
C THR A 124 9.63 21.05 20.83
N SER A 125 9.57 22.10 21.66
CA SER A 125 10.76 22.77 22.22
C SER A 125 11.61 21.84 23.10
N HIS A 126 10.98 20.81 23.66
CA HIS A 126 11.63 19.78 24.47
C HIS A 126 12.35 18.69 23.67
N LEU A 127 12.24 18.71 22.34
CA LEU A 127 12.91 17.74 21.46
C LEU A 127 14.33 18.22 21.11
N GLU A 128 15.27 17.29 21.09
CA GLU A 128 16.64 17.56 20.64
C GLU A 128 16.70 17.81 19.12
N THR A 129 17.72 18.53 18.66
CA THR A 129 17.97 18.73 17.22
C THR A 129 18.24 17.38 16.55
N GLY A 130 17.55 17.08 15.45
CA GLY A 130 17.62 15.76 14.83
C GLY A 130 16.56 15.47 13.79
N MET A 131 16.59 14.24 13.28
CA MET A 131 15.60 13.73 12.35
C MET A 131 14.46 13.03 13.09
N TYR A 132 13.23 13.31 12.66
CA TYR A 132 12.02 12.73 13.22
C TYR A 132 11.08 12.25 12.11
N LEU A 133 10.27 11.24 12.43
CA LEU A 133 9.14 10.80 11.61
C LEU A 133 7.86 11.19 12.33
N VAL A 134 7.01 12.01 11.70
CA VAL A 134 5.66 12.27 12.20
C VAL A 134 4.68 11.40 11.43
N GLN A 135 3.94 10.58 12.16
CA GLN A 135 2.76 9.88 11.66
C GLN A 135 1.53 10.69 12.07
N ILE A 136 0.73 11.08 11.08
CA ILE A 136 -0.55 11.74 11.27
C ILE A 136 -1.63 10.75 10.88
N THR A 137 -2.56 10.52 11.79
CA THR A 137 -3.73 9.67 11.59
C THR A 137 -4.97 10.55 11.57
N THR A 138 -5.75 10.43 10.50
CA THR A 138 -7.05 11.07 10.30
C THR A 138 -8.13 10.01 10.22
N GLU A 139 -9.39 10.43 10.08
CA GLU A 139 -10.50 9.50 9.81
C GLU A 139 -10.40 8.78 8.47
N LYS A 140 -9.67 9.35 7.50
CA LYS A 140 -9.56 8.80 6.14
C LYS A 140 -8.32 7.94 5.93
N GLY A 141 -7.35 8.01 6.82
CA GLY A 141 -6.12 7.24 6.69
C GLY A 141 -5.00 7.75 7.58
N SER A 142 -3.83 7.15 7.42
CA SER A 142 -2.62 7.59 8.09
C SER A 142 -1.51 7.84 7.09
N PHE A 143 -0.69 8.84 7.34
CA PHE A 143 0.46 9.15 6.51
C PHE A 143 1.63 9.58 7.39
N THR A 144 2.84 9.34 6.89
CA THR A 144 4.08 9.66 7.61
C THR A 144 4.88 10.69 6.84
N ARG A 145 5.42 11.70 7.55
CA ARG A 145 6.31 12.73 7.01
C ARG A 145 7.63 12.73 7.78
N LYS A 146 8.73 12.89 7.06
CA LYS A 146 10.04 13.14 7.64
C LYS A 146 10.17 14.62 7.99
N LEU A 147 10.67 14.90 9.18
CA LEU A 147 10.93 16.23 9.70
C LEU A 147 12.39 16.34 10.14
N VAL A 148 12.91 17.55 10.03
CA VAL A 148 14.18 17.95 10.62
C VAL A 148 13.87 18.98 11.69
N LYS A 149 14.47 18.81 12.87
CA LYS A 149 14.53 19.84 13.91
C LYS A 149 15.96 20.34 13.98
#